data_AF-A0A6Q2ZJ94-F1
#
_entry.id   AF-A0A6Q2ZJ94-F1
#
_cell.length_a   1.000
_cell.length_b   1.000
_cell.length_c   1.000
_cell.angle_alpha   90.00
_cell.angle_beta   90.00
_cell.angle_gamma   90.00
#
_symmetry.space_group_name_H-M   'P 1'
#
loop_
_entity.id
_entity.type
_entity.pdbx_description
1 polymer ?
#
loop_
_entity_poly.entity_id
_entity_poly.type
_entity_poly.pdbx_seq_one_letter_code
_entity_poly.pdbx_strand_id
1 'polypeptide(L)'
;MSRSDEVNKMTESVYKGIMDQFNPSLKNFVTMGKHYEKALTGVTVAAKGYFDALVKLGELASDSQGSKELGDTLFQMAEVHRQIQVQLEDVLKLFHSELLTQLEQNRNR
;
A
#
# COMPACT_ATOMS: atom_id res chain seq x y z
N MET A 1 29.42 -30.59 29.01
CA MET A 1 27.99 -30.23 29.07
C MET A 1 27.19 -31.42 28.58
N SER A 2 26.05 -31.72 29.20
CA SER A 2 25.15 -32.75 28.68
C SER A 2 24.51 -32.24 27.39
N ARG A 3 24.23 -33.13 26.43
CA ARG A 3 23.43 -32.80 25.23
C ARG A 3 22.09 -32.16 25.60
N SER A 4 21.55 -32.49 26.78
CA SER A 4 20.33 -31.88 27.33
C SER A 4 20.53 -30.39 27.65
N ASP A 5 21.68 -30.00 28.19
CA ASP A 5 21.97 -28.60 28.55
C ASP A 5 22.13 -27.72 27.30
N GLU A 6 22.72 -28.28 26.24
CA GLU A 6 22.87 -27.60 24.95
C GLU A 6 21.52 -27.35 24.28
N VAL A 7 20.63 -28.35 24.29
CA VAL A 7 19.27 -28.20 23.77
C VAL A 7 18.51 -27.16 24.58
N ASN A 8 18.59 -27.20 25.91
CA ASN A 8 17.92 -26.22 26.76
C ASN A 8 18.39 -24.78 26.47
N LYS A 9 19.71 -24.58 26.37
CA LYS A 9 20.29 -23.26 26.02
C LYS A 9 19.87 -22.78 24.64
N MET A 10 19.77 -23.70 23.67
CA MET A 10 19.32 -23.36 22.31
C MET A 10 17.85 -22.94 22.31
N THR A 11 16.99 -23.66 23.04
CA THR A 11 15.58 -23.29 23.22
C THR A 11 15.43 -21.92 23.85
N GLU A 12 16.15 -21.62 24.94
CA GLU A 12 16.16 -20.29 25.58
C GLU A 12 16.62 -19.20 24.61
N SER A 13 17.67 -19.48 23.82
CA SER A 13 18.18 -18.53 22.82
C SER A 13 17.16 -18.22 21.73
N VAL A 14 16.34 -19.19 21.31
CA VAL A 14 15.27 -18.97 20.33
C VAL A 14 14.20 -18.04 20.90
N TYR A 15 13.70 -18.33 22.10
CA TYR A 15 12.70 -17.47 22.75
C TYR A 15 13.22 -16.05 22.95
N LYS A 16 14.47 -15.90 23.39
CA LYS A 16 15.11 -14.60 23.53
C LYS A 16 15.23 -13.87 22.20
N GLY A 17 15.62 -14.57 21.13
CA GLY A 17 15.68 -13.99 19.78
C GLY A 17 14.32 -13.49 19.29
N ILE A 18 13.24 -14.22 19.57
CA ILE A 18 11.88 -13.80 19.21
C ILE A 18 11.47 -12.53 19.96
N MET A 19 11.66 -12.52 21.29
CA MET A 19 11.24 -11.41 22.14
C MET A 19 12.07 -10.14 21.93
N ASP A 20 13.40 -10.28 21.86
CA ASP A 20 14.32 -9.14 21.91
C ASP A 20 14.66 -8.59 20.51
N GLN A 21 14.46 -9.38 19.44
CA GLN A 21 14.85 -8.97 18.07
C GLN A 21 13.70 -9.03 17.08
N PHE A 22 13.00 -10.17 16.98
CA PHE A 22 11.94 -10.35 15.99
C PHE A 22 10.74 -9.43 16.27
N ASN A 23 10.19 -9.45 17.48
CA ASN A 23 9.03 -8.63 17.84
C ASN A 23 9.29 -7.12 17.70
N PRO A 24 10.43 -6.56 18.15
CA PRO A 24 10.80 -5.16 17.89
C PRO A 24 10.96 -4.84 16.40
N SER A 25 11.61 -5.70 15.63
CA SER A 25 11.74 -5.54 14.18
C SER A 25 10.38 -5.55 13.48
N LEU A 26 9.47 -6.44 13.91
CA LEU A 26 8.11 -6.51 13.41
C LEU A 26 7.32 -5.23 13.71
N LYS A 27 7.47 -4.66 14.92
CA LYS A 27 6.88 -3.36 15.26
C LYS A 27 7.36 -2.25 14.33
N ASN A 28 8.66 -2.21 14.05
CA ASN A 28 9.24 -1.23 13.13
C ASN A 28 8.70 -1.44 11.71
N PHE A 29 8.62 -2.69 11.26
CA PHE A 29 8.05 -3.04 9.97
C PHE A 29 6.59 -2.57 9.83
N VAL A 30 5.74 -2.84 10.82
CA VAL A 30 4.34 -2.36 10.83
C VAL A 30 4.29 -0.82 10.77
N THR A 31 5.17 -0.13 11.50
CA THR A 31 5.24 1.33 11.49
C THR A 31 5.61 1.85 10.09
N MET A 32 6.59 1.24 9.44
CA MET A 32 6.97 1.59 8.06
C MET A 32 5.84 1.27 7.08
N GLY A 33 5.15 0.15 7.27
CA GLY A 33 3.96 -0.21 6.49
C GLY A 33 2.86 0.85 6.57
N LYS A 34 2.56 1.36 7.78
CA LYS A 34 1.60 2.47 7.97
C LYS A 34 2.05 3.76 7.28
N HIS A 35 3.35 4.07 7.31
CA HIS A 35 3.87 5.23 6.55
C HIS A 35 3.74 5.03 5.04
N TYR A 36 4.01 3.83 4.55
CA TYR A 36 3.88 3.48 3.14
C TYR A 36 2.43 3.58 2.67
N GLU A 37 1.49 3.02 3.44
CA GLU A 37 0.05 3.15 3.22
C GLU A 37 -0.36 4.64 3.13
N LYS A 38 0.07 5.46 4.09
CA LYS A 38 -0.23 6.90 4.09
C LYS A 38 0.31 7.61 2.85
N ALA A 39 1.52 7.28 2.41
CA ALA A 39 2.11 7.85 1.21
C ALA A 39 1.30 7.49 -0.05
N LEU A 40 0.88 6.22 -0.18
CA LEU A 40 0.07 5.75 -1.30
C LEU A 40 -1.35 6.35 -1.30
N THR A 41 -1.94 6.56 -0.13
CA THR A 41 -3.19 7.33 0.00
C THR A 41 -3.00 8.78 -0.47
N GLY A 42 -1.86 9.41 -0.16
CA GLY A 42 -1.52 10.74 -0.68
C GLY A 42 -1.42 10.77 -2.21
N VAL A 43 -0.78 9.77 -2.82
CA VAL A 43 -0.71 9.61 -4.28
C VAL A 43 -2.11 9.46 -4.89
N THR A 44 -2.98 8.68 -4.27
CA THR A 44 -4.37 8.48 -4.70
C THR A 44 -5.15 9.80 -4.78
N VAL A 45 -5.00 10.66 -3.77
CA VAL A 45 -5.64 11.99 -3.77
C VAL A 45 -5.09 12.89 -4.87
N ALA A 46 -3.77 12.90 -5.06
CA ALA A 46 -3.14 13.69 -6.12
C ALA A 46 -3.54 13.20 -7.52
N ALA A 47 -3.60 11.88 -7.71
CA ALA A 47 -4.02 11.24 -8.95
C ALA A 47 -5.44 11.65 -9.33
N LYS A 48 -6.37 11.65 -8.38
CA LYS A 48 -7.74 12.14 -8.60
C LYS A 48 -7.76 13.57 -9.16
N GLY A 49 -7.03 14.49 -8.54
CA GLY A 49 -6.97 15.87 -9.02
C GLY A 49 -6.38 16.00 -10.43
N TYR A 50 -5.38 15.17 -10.75
CA TYR A 50 -4.81 15.10 -12.10
C TYR A 50 -5.84 14.58 -13.12
N PHE A 51 -6.61 13.53 -12.80
CA PHE A 51 -7.63 12.97 -13.70
C PHE A 51 -8.81 13.94 -13.89
N ASP A 52 -9.27 14.62 -12.83
CA ASP A 52 -10.32 15.64 -12.93
C ASP A 52 -9.89 16.76 -13.89
N ALA A 53 -8.64 17.20 -13.82
CA ALA A 53 -8.09 18.18 -14.76
C ALA A 53 -7.99 17.64 -16.19
N LEU A 54 -7.61 16.37 -16.35
CA LEU A 54 -7.51 15.71 -17.66
C LEU A 54 -8.88 15.58 -18.34
N VAL A 55 -9.92 15.20 -17.57
CA VAL A 55 -11.31 15.16 -18.06
C VAL A 55 -11.76 16.55 -18.52
N LYS A 56 -11.49 17.59 -17.73
CA LYS A 56 -11.83 18.97 -18.10
C LYS A 56 -11.15 19.42 -19.40
N LEU A 57 -9.90 19.00 -19.63
CA LEU A 57 -9.23 19.25 -20.92
C LEU A 57 -9.89 18.47 -22.05
N GLY A 58 -10.33 17.23 -21.80
CA GLY A 58 -11.10 16.42 -22.74
C GLY A 58 -12.41 17.09 -23.14
N GLU A 59 -13.13 17.69 -22.19
CA GLU A 59 -14.37 18.45 -22.45
C GLU A 59 -14.10 19.64 -23.39
N LEU A 60 -13.10 20.47 -23.07
CA LEU A 60 -12.71 21.62 -23.90
C LEU A 60 -12.30 21.20 -25.32
N ALA A 61 -11.56 20.11 -25.46
CA ALA A 61 -11.12 19.59 -26.75
C ALA A 61 -12.30 19.04 -27.57
N SER A 62 -13.28 18.41 -26.91
CA SER A 62 -14.50 17.84 -27.52
C SER A 62 -15.46 18.91 -28.03
N ASP A 63 -15.53 20.05 -27.34
CA ASP A 63 -16.35 21.20 -27.74
C ASP A 63 -15.73 22.00 -28.90
N SER A 64 -14.47 21.75 -29.23
CA SER A 64 -13.76 22.44 -30.31
C SER A 64 -14.12 21.90 -31.70
N GLN A 65 -14.01 22.76 -32.72
CA GLN A 65 -14.28 22.36 -34.11
C GLN A 65 -13.16 21.52 -34.76
N GLY A 66 -11.98 21.41 -34.13
CA GLY A 66 -10.81 20.77 -34.75
C GLY A 66 -10.10 19.72 -33.89
N SER A 67 -10.55 19.46 -32.67
CA SER A 67 -9.84 18.58 -31.71
C SER A 67 -10.73 17.55 -31.03
N LYS A 68 -11.86 17.17 -31.63
CA LYS A 68 -12.80 16.22 -31.02
C LYS A 68 -12.16 14.87 -30.69
N GLU A 69 -11.41 14.31 -31.63
CA GLU A 69 -10.69 13.03 -31.45
C GLU A 69 -9.65 13.10 -30.32
N LEU A 70 -9.07 14.27 -30.09
CA LEU A 70 -8.17 14.50 -28.94
C LEU A 70 -8.95 14.46 -27.62
N GLY A 71 -10.18 15.02 -27.60
CA GLY A 71 -11.09 14.90 -26.47
C GLY A 71 -11.38 13.44 -26.10
N ASP A 72 -11.74 12.63 -27.10
CA ASP A 72 -11.97 11.19 -26.90
C ASP A 72 -10.72 10.47 -26.36
N THR A 73 -9.54 10.83 -26.85
CA THR A 73 -8.26 10.28 -26.37
C THR A 73 -8.02 10.65 -24.90
N LEU A 74 -8.26 11.90 -24.51
CA LEU A 74 -8.10 12.38 -23.13
C LEU A 74 -9.07 11.68 -22.17
N PHE A 75 -10.31 11.44 -22.60
CA PHE A 75 -11.28 10.68 -21.82
C PHE A 75 -10.86 9.21 -21.64
N GLN A 76 -10.36 8.57 -22.69
CA GLN A 76 -9.84 7.20 -22.59
C GLN A 76 -8.65 7.11 -21.62
N MET A 77 -7.73 8.09 -21.68
CA MET A 77 -6.61 8.15 -20.74
C MET A 77 -7.11 8.30 -19.29
N ALA A 78 -8.06 9.21 -19.05
CA ALA A 78 -8.65 9.40 -17.72
C ALA A 78 -9.33 8.11 -17.20
N GLU A 79 -10.06 7.40 -18.05
CA GLU A 79 -10.76 6.16 -17.66
C GLU A 79 -9.78 5.02 -17.36
N VAL A 80 -8.75 4.81 -18.18
CA VAL A 80 -7.70 3.81 -17.89
C VAL A 80 -7.05 4.09 -16.54
N HIS A 81 -6.73 5.35 -16.28
CA HIS A 81 -6.15 5.76 -15.02
C HIS A 81 -7.10 5.57 -13.83
N ARG A 82 -8.40 5.85 -14.00
CA ARG A 82 -9.42 5.59 -12.98
C ARG A 82 -9.49 4.11 -12.62
N GLN A 83 -9.40 3.22 -13.61
CA GLN A 83 -9.40 1.77 -13.38
C GLN A 83 -8.16 1.30 -12.61
N ILE A 84 -6.97 1.81 -12.98
CA ILE A 84 -5.72 1.54 -12.24
C ILE A 84 -5.86 2.03 -10.78
N GLN A 85 -6.45 3.21 -10.59
CA GLN A 85 -6.64 3.80 -9.27
C GLN A 85 -7.55 2.95 -8.38
N VAL A 86 -8.65 2.41 -8.93
CA VAL A 86 -9.54 1.48 -8.21
C VAL A 86 -8.79 0.22 -7.78
N GLN A 87 -7.99 -0.38 -8.68
CA GLN A 87 -7.19 -1.57 -8.34
C GLN A 87 -6.17 -1.28 -7.24
N LEU A 88 -5.51 -0.12 -7.29
CA LEU A 88 -4.57 0.31 -6.26
C LEU A 88 -5.27 0.46 -4.90
N GLU A 89 -6.45 1.07 -4.85
CA GLU A 89 -7.23 1.22 -3.63
C GLU A 89 -7.64 -0.13 -3.01
N ASP A 90 -8.01 -1.10 -3.84
CA ASP A 90 -8.37 -2.43 -3.34
C ASP A 90 -7.14 -3.18 -2.78
N VAL A 91 -5.99 -3.09 -3.44
CA VAL A 91 -4.74 -3.64 -2.92
C VAL A 91 -4.33 -2.96 -1.61
N LEU A 92 -4.53 -1.65 -1.49
CA LEU A 92 -4.25 -0.90 -0.25
C LEU A 92 -5.14 -1.36 0.90
N LYS A 93 -6.44 -1.61 0.65
CA LYS A 93 -7.36 -2.15 1.67
C LYS A 93 -6.89 -3.53 2.15
N LEU A 94 -6.45 -4.40 1.26
CA LEU A 94 -5.92 -5.72 1.62
C LEU A 94 -4.61 -5.60 2.41
N PHE A 95 -3.70 -4.72 1.97
CA PHE A 95 -2.45 -4.45 2.70
C PHE A 95 -2.71 -3.98 4.13
N HIS A 96 -3.70 -3.10 4.33
CA HIS A 96 -4.09 -2.64 5.66
C HIS A 96 -4.73 -3.75 6.51
N SER A 97 -5.77 -4.39 5.98
CA SER A 97 -6.63 -5.30 6.75
C SER A 97 -6.05 -6.70 6.95
N GLU A 98 -5.40 -7.26 5.92
CA GLU A 98 -4.90 -8.64 5.94
C GLU A 98 -3.43 -8.72 6.38
N LEU A 99 -2.65 -7.66 6.19
CA LEU A 99 -1.23 -7.65 6.57
C LEU A 99 -0.98 -6.79 7.80
N LEU A 100 -1.18 -5.47 7.73
CA LEU A 100 -0.79 -4.59 8.85
C LEU A 100 -1.58 -4.87 10.13
N THR A 101 -2.90 -5.03 10.01
CA THR A 101 -3.78 -5.30 11.16
C THR A 101 -3.47 -6.66 11.79
N GLN A 102 -3.25 -7.70 10.96
CA GLN A 102 -2.93 -9.04 11.46
C GLN A 102 -1.57 -9.08 12.16
N LEU A 103 -0.54 -8.44 11.60
CA LEU A 103 0.78 -8.36 12.22
C LEU A 103 0.75 -7.56 13.53
N GLU A 104 -0.06 -6.50 13.61
CA GLU A 104 -0.23 -5.72 14.83
C GLU A 104 -0.96 -6.51 15.93
N GLN A 105 -1.97 -7.31 15.57
CA GLN A 105 -2.71 -8.17 16.50
C GLN A 105 -1.87 -9.36 16.99
N ASN A 106 -1.15 -10.04 16.09
CA ASN A 106 -0.31 -11.18 16.45
C ASN A 106 0.86 -10.79 17.35
N ARG A 107 1.32 -9.53 17.30
CA ARG A 107 2.33 -8.99 18.23
C ARG A 107 1.79 -8.78 19.66
N ASN A 108 0.49 -8.52 19.80
CA ASN A 108 -0.14 -8.24 21.10
C ASN A 108 -0.66 -9.51 21.80
N ARG A 109 -0.48 -10.69 21.19
CA ARG A 109 -0.78 -12.00 21.75
C ARG A 109 0.50 -12.68 22.19
#